data_AF-X0U8S6-F1
#
_entry.id   AF-X0U8S6-F1
#
_cell.length_a   1.000
_cell.length_b   1.000
_cell.length_c   1.000
_cell.angle_alpha   90.00
_cell.angle_beta   90.00
_cell.angle_gamma   90.00
#
_symmetry.space_group_name_H-M   'P 1'
#
loop_
_entity.id
_entity.type
_entity.pdbx_description
1 polymer ?
#
loop_
_entity_poly.entity_id
_entity_poly.type
_entity_poly.pdbx_seq_one_letter_code
_entity_poly.pdbx_strand_id
1 'polypeptide(L)'
;EKWKGEGRPLLNMRIGVNTGPMIVGNMGSSTRMDYTVMGDSVNLGARLESANKQYGTRLMMSQFTKAHVENDIEHRELDALKVKGKKKPVYVYDVMALKGKLPPEKEKVVKLYNQGLLCYKSRKWEEGIKLFSEALDTIPNDGPSQTYLTRCKEYKKNPPPAHWDKVWELTTK
;
A
#
# COMPACT_ATOMS: atom_id res chain seq x y z
N GLU A 1 25.21 -5.09 -5.49
CA GLU A 1 26.11 -5.25 -6.65
C GLU A 1 26.82 -6.60 -6.70
N LYS A 2 27.40 -7.11 -5.60
CA LYS A 2 28.04 -8.44 -5.51
C LYS A 2 27.24 -9.60 -6.12
N TRP A 3 25.96 -9.76 -5.77
CA TRP A 3 25.15 -10.88 -6.26
C TRP A 3 24.87 -10.83 -7.77
N LYS A 4 24.71 -9.62 -8.32
CA LYS A 4 24.51 -9.42 -9.77
C LYS A 4 25.79 -9.76 -10.54
N GLY A 5 26.96 -9.40 -10.00
CA GLY A 5 28.27 -9.77 -10.56
C GLY A 5 28.56 -11.27 -10.46
N GLU A 6 27.96 -11.97 -9.50
CA GLU A 6 28.07 -13.43 -9.33
C GLU A 6 27.01 -14.22 -10.12
N GLY A 7 26.20 -13.58 -10.96
CA GLY A 7 25.14 -14.24 -11.73
C GLY A 7 24.00 -14.82 -10.87
N ARG A 8 23.89 -14.39 -9.60
CA ARG A 8 22.87 -14.86 -8.67
C ARG A 8 21.54 -14.11 -8.86
N PRO A 9 20.40 -14.74 -8.60
CA PRO A 9 19.10 -14.08 -8.68
C PRO A 9 19.03 -12.90 -7.69
N LEU A 10 18.44 -11.79 -8.16
CA LEU A 10 18.23 -10.62 -7.32
C LEU A 10 17.18 -10.92 -6.25
N LEU A 11 17.52 -10.61 -5.00
CA LEU A 11 16.61 -10.77 -3.87
C LEU A 11 15.50 -9.71 -3.95
N ASN A 12 14.26 -10.18 -4.03
CA ASN A 12 13.07 -9.32 -3.96
C ASN A 12 12.35 -9.54 -2.64
N MET A 13 12.08 -8.45 -1.93
CA MET A 13 11.41 -8.47 -0.62
C MET A 13 10.34 -7.40 -0.59
N ARG A 14 9.24 -7.75 0.08
CA ARG A 14 8.18 -6.84 0.51
C ARG A 14 8.21 -6.76 2.03
N ILE A 15 7.80 -5.63 2.56
CA ILE A 15 7.83 -5.32 3.99
C ILE A 15 6.50 -4.65 4.35
N GLY A 16 5.93 -5.10 5.45
CA GLY A 16 4.75 -4.51 6.08
C GLY A 16 5.08 -3.98 7.46
N VAL A 17 4.74 -2.73 7.76
CA VAL A 17 5.04 -2.09 9.05
C VAL A 17 3.77 -1.61 9.72
N ASN A 18 3.51 -2.07 10.94
CA ASN A 18 2.36 -1.66 11.72
C ASN A 18 2.73 -1.34 13.17
N THR A 19 2.21 -0.23 13.68
CA THR A 19 2.23 0.11 15.11
C THR A 19 0.90 -0.23 15.77
N GLY A 20 0.93 -0.80 16.97
CA GLY A 20 -0.25 -1.06 17.78
C GLY A 20 0.02 -1.93 19.01
N PRO A 21 -0.96 -2.07 19.91
CA PRO A 21 -0.82 -2.89 21.10
C PRO A 21 -0.62 -4.37 20.75
N MET A 22 0.27 -5.04 21.48
CA MET A 22 0.58 -6.46 21.35
C MET A 22 1.13 -7.00 22.67
N ILE A 23 1.11 -8.31 22.83
CA ILE A 23 1.69 -9.00 23.98
C ILE A 23 3.06 -9.53 23.57
N VAL A 24 4.08 -9.26 24.38
CA VAL A 24 5.46 -9.71 24.16
C VAL A 24 5.89 -10.57 25.34
N GLY A 25 6.53 -11.72 25.08
CA GLY A 25 7.07 -12.56 26.14
C GLY A 25 7.51 -13.94 25.66
N ASN A 26 7.90 -14.79 26.62
CA ASN A 26 8.17 -16.19 26.35
C ASN A 26 6.85 -16.93 26.18
N MET A 27 6.64 -17.54 25.01
CA MET A 27 5.43 -18.29 24.69
C MET A 27 5.81 -19.67 24.18
N GLY A 28 5.07 -20.69 24.62
CA GLY A 28 5.34 -22.08 24.26
C GLY A 28 4.99 -23.05 25.37
N SER A 29 5.40 -24.30 25.20
CA SER A 29 5.25 -25.34 26.22
C SER A 29 6.40 -25.28 27.23
N SER A 30 6.28 -26.03 28.32
CA SER A 30 7.38 -26.22 29.28
C SER A 30 8.66 -26.78 28.63
N THR A 31 8.55 -27.45 27.48
CA THR A 31 9.65 -28.09 26.74
C THR A 31 10.20 -27.25 25.59
N ARG A 32 9.48 -26.21 25.13
CA ARG A 32 9.93 -25.32 24.05
C ARG A 32 9.27 -23.96 24.18
N MET A 33 10.08 -22.96 24.49
CA MET A 33 9.68 -21.57 24.68
C MET A 33 10.39 -20.69 23.65
N ASP A 34 9.62 -19.83 22.98
CA ASP A 34 10.14 -18.80 22.07
C ASP A 34 9.80 -17.41 22.63
N TYR A 35 10.78 -16.50 22.64
CA TYR A 35 10.50 -15.09 22.92
C TYR A 35 9.86 -14.46 21.69
N THR A 36 8.56 -14.16 21.77
CA THR A 36 7.77 -13.78 20.60
C THR A 36 6.71 -12.75 20.93
N VAL A 37 6.02 -12.28 19.90
CA VAL A 37 4.95 -11.30 19.96
C VAL A 37 3.65 -11.89 19.45
N MET A 38 2.52 -11.59 20.11
CA MET A 38 1.18 -12.00 19.67
C MET A 38 0.20 -10.83 19.74
N GLY A 39 -0.75 -10.83 18.81
CA GLY A 39 -1.87 -9.90 18.78
C GLY A 39 -2.22 -9.44 17.37
N ASP A 40 -3.41 -8.84 17.23
CA ASP A 40 -3.92 -8.39 15.95
C ASP A 40 -3.04 -7.36 15.26
N SER A 41 -2.29 -6.56 16.02
CA SER A 41 -1.34 -5.57 15.50
C SER A 41 -0.17 -6.22 14.75
N VAL A 42 0.30 -7.38 15.20
CA VAL A 42 1.37 -8.16 14.54
C VAL A 42 0.83 -8.77 13.26
N ASN A 43 -0.36 -9.38 13.34
CA ASN A 43 -1.05 -9.96 12.18
C ASN A 43 -1.33 -8.93 11.08
N LEU A 44 -1.66 -7.69 11.46
CA LEU A 44 -1.84 -6.60 10.50
C LEU A 44 -0.54 -6.31 9.75
N GLY A 45 0.61 -6.23 10.44
CA GLY A 45 1.92 -6.04 9.80
C GLY A 45 2.21 -7.10 8.74
N ALA A 46 2.00 -8.38 9.07
CA ALA A 46 2.16 -9.49 8.12
C ALA A 46 1.22 -9.36 6.89
N ARG A 47 -0.04 -8.95 7.10
CA ARG A 47 -0.97 -8.72 5.99
C ARG A 47 -0.55 -7.58 5.08
N LEU A 48 0.07 -6.52 5.62
CA LEU A 48 0.58 -5.41 4.81
C LEU A 48 1.74 -5.85 3.91
N GLU A 49 2.64 -6.73 4.39
CA GLU A 49 3.68 -7.32 3.54
C GLU A 49 3.04 -7.98 2.31
N SER A 50 2.03 -8.82 2.52
CA SER A 50 1.40 -9.56 1.43
C SER A 50 0.59 -8.65 0.51
N ALA A 51 -0.06 -7.61 1.06
CA ALA A 51 -0.86 -6.65 0.31
C ALA A 51 -0.04 -5.83 -0.69
N ASN A 52 1.24 -5.59 -0.44
CA ASN A 52 2.15 -4.92 -1.39
C ASN A 52 2.08 -5.52 -2.80
N LYS A 53 1.88 -6.85 -2.92
CA LYS A 53 1.78 -7.54 -4.22
C LYS A 53 0.68 -6.96 -5.11
N GLN A 54 -0.45 -6.56 -4.53
CA GLN A 54 -1.61 -6.04 -5.27
C GLN A 54 -1.36 -4.63 -5.83
N TYR A 55 -0.45 -3.88 -5.22
CA TYR A 55 -0.12 -2.51 -5.60
C TYR A 55 1.23 -2.40 -6.30
N GLY A 56 1.95 -3.51 -6.49
CA GLY A 56 3.31 -3.49 -7.04
C GLY A 56 4.31 -2.71 -6.18
N THR A 57 4.02 -2.50 -4.89
CA THR A 57 4.87 -1.78 -3.94
C THR A 57 5.81 -2.75 -3.19
N ARG A 58 6.75 -2.21 -2.42
CA ARG A 58 7.70 -3.02 -1.63
C ARG A 58 7.65 -2.73 -0.14
N LEU A 59 7.23 -1.54 0.28
CA LEU A 59 7.18 -1.17 1.68
C LEU A 59 5.84 -0.49 1.97
N MET A 60 4.99 -1.18 2.70
CA MET A 60 3.67 -0.70 3.07
C MET A 60 3.59 -0.47 4.57
N MET A 61 2.98 0.64 4.98
CA MET A 61 2.74 0.96 6.38
C MET A 61 1.25 1.22 6.64
N SER A 62 0.80 0.98 7.86
CA SER A 62 -0.54 1.39 8.29
C SER A 62 -0.58 2.88 8.64
N GLN A 63 -1.80 3.43 8.69
CA GLN A 63 -2.06 4.76 9.26
C GLN A 63 -1.51 4.94 10.68
N PHE A 64 -1.43 3.86 11.46
CA PHE A 64 -0.95 3.90 12.83
C PHE A 64 0.56 4.16 12.86
N THR A 65 1.32 3.46 12.01
CA THR A 65 2.75 3.75 11.83
C THR A 65 2.96 5.14 11.27
N LYS A 66 2.21 5.52 10.23
CA LYS A 66 2.29 6.85 9.59
C LYS A 66 2.21 7.98 10.62
N ALA A 67 1.28 7.90 11.57
CA ALA A 67 1.09 8.92 12.60
C ALA A 67 2.35 9.22 13.44
N HIS A 68 3.32 8.30 13.47
CA HIS A 68 4.59 8.48 14.19
C HIS A 68 5.74 8.95 13.30
N VAL A 69 5.65 8.80 11.98
CA VAL A 69 6.81 8.99 11.07
C VAL A 69 6.51 9.89 9.86
N GLU A 70 5.30 10.42 9.72
CA GLU A 70 4.88 11.14 8.50
C GLU A 70 5.76 12.35 8.14
N ASN A 71 6.44 12.94 9.12
CA ASN A 71 7.35 14.07 8.92
C ASN A 71 8.77 13.63 8.50
N ASP A 72 9.11 12.35 8.65
CA ASP A 72 10.44 11.79 8.37
C ASP A 72 10.51 11.04 7.03
N ILE A 73 9.37 10.78 6.40
CA ILE A 73 9.28 9.99 5.17
C ILE A 73 8.36 10.61 4.11
N GLU A 74 8.71 10.39 2.86
CA GLU A 74 7.81 10.60 1.73
C GLU A 74 6.95 9.36 1.53
N HIS A 75 5.64 9.57 1.48
CA HIS A 75 4.64 8.51 1.44
C HIS A 75 3.45 8.89 0.57
N ARG A 76 2.68 7.90 0.12
CA ARG A 76 1.39 8.10 -0.57
C ARG A 76 0.34 7.15 -0.04
N GLU A 77 -0.91 7.58 -0.01
CA GLU A 77 -2.04 6.71 0.33
C GLU A 77 -2.21 5.65 -0.76
N LEU A 78 -2.42 4.40 -0.38
CA LEU A 78 -2.64 3.30 -1.32
C LEU A 78 -4.09 2.83 -1.34
N ASP A 79 -4.69 2.58 -0.17
CA ASP A 79 -6.09 2.17 -0.05
C ASP A 79 -6.54 2.18 1.41
N ALA A 80 -7.81 1.83 1.64
CA ALA A 80 -8.39 1.55 2.94
C ALA A 80 -8.75 0.04 3.02
N LEU A 81 -7.97 -0.74 3.77
CA LEU A 81 -8.16 -2.17 3.89
C LEU A 81 -9.18 -2.51 4.99
N LYS A 82 -10.20 -3.31 4.65
CA LYS A 82 -11.11 -3.92 5.65
C LYS A 82 -10.37 -5.07 6.35
N VAL A 83 -10.13 -4.91 7.65
CA VAL A 83 -9.48 -5.94 8.47
C VAL A 83 -10.57 -6.76 9.16
N LYS A 84 -10.58 -8.09 8.94
CA LYS A 84 -11.51 -9.00 9.64
C LYS A 84 -11.46 -8.72 11.15
N GLY A 85 -12.63 -8.44 11.74
CA GLY A 85 -12.77 -8.13 13.17
C GLY A 85 -12.69 -6.63 13.53
N LYS A 86 -12.31 -5.73 12.61
CA LYS A 86 -12.33 -4.28 12.84
C LYS A 86 -13.52 -3.62 12.17
N LYS A 87 -14.22 -2.74 12.92
CA LYS A 87 -15.37 -1.97 12.42
C LYS A 87 -14.99 -0.87 11.43
N LYS A 88 -13.79 -0.29 11.58
CA LYS A 88 -13.28 0.78 10.72
C LYS A 88 -12.19 0.23 9.79
N PRO A 89 -12.17 0.63 8.51
CA PRO A 89 -11.07 0.27 7.62
C PRO A 89 -9.76 0.90 8.10
N VAL A 90 -8.65 0.27 7.75
CA VAL A 90 -7.31 0.76 8.05
C VAL A 90 -6.71 1.33 6.78
N TYR A 91 -6.39 2.63 6.78
CA TYR A 91 -5.67 3.23 5.67
C TYR A 91 -4.23 2.73 5.64
N VAL A 92 -3.73 2.49 4.43
CA VAL A 92 -2.38 1.98 4.18
C VAL A 92 -1.67 2.87 3.18
N TYR A 93 -0.34 2.93 3.32
CA TYR A 93 0.50 3.87 2.61
C TYR A 93 1.75 3.17 2.07
N ASP A 94 2.21 3.62 0.90
CA ASP A 94 3.52 3.27 0.34
C ASP A 94 4.58 4.17 0.97
N VAL A 95 5.71 3.60 1.37
CA VAL A 95 6.86 4.36 1.88
C VAL A 95 7.89 4.48 0.76
N MET A 96 8.14 5.71 0.31
CA MET A 96 8.84 5.95 -0.96
C MET A 96 10.27 6.42 -0.78
N ALA A 97 10.54 7.25 0.22
CA ALA A 97 11.87 7.78 0.54
C ALA A 97 11.89 8.39 1.96
N LEU A 98 13.08 8.73 2.45
CA LEU A 98 13.20 9.70 3.55
C LEU A 98 12.71 11.08 3.09
N LYS A 99 12.31 11.91 4.06
CA LYS A 99 11.80 13.26 3.77
C LYS A 99 12.77 14.07 2.90
N GLY A 100 12.25 14.66 1.82
CA GLY A 100 13.05 15.45 0.88
C GLY A 100 14.07 14.65 0.06
N LYS A 101 13.99 13.32 0.05
CA LYS A 101 14.86 12.42 -0.74
C LYS A 101 14.11 11.69 -1.85
N LEU A 102 12.91 12.13 -2.20
CA LEU A 102 12.16 11.56 -3.31
C LEU A 102 12.72 12.12 -4.63
N PRO A 103 13.05 11.29 -5.62
CA PRO A 103 13.50 11.76 -6.93
C PRO A 103 12.43 12.63 -7.62
N PRO A 104 12.81 13.65 -8.40
CA PRO A 104 11.87 14.56 -9.07
C PRO A 104 10.84 13.83 -9.95
N GLU A 105 11.23 12.77 -10.66
CA GLU A 105 10.28 11.99 -11.47
C GLU A 105 9.22 11.30 -10.60
N LYS A 106 9.60 10.83 -9.40
CA LYS A 106 8.66 10.24 -8.44
C LYS A 106 7.78 11.30 -7.79
N GLU A 107 8.30 12.48 -7.48
CA GLU A 107 7.49 13.61 -6.98
C GLU A 107 6.38 13.97 -7.97
N LYS A 108 6.71 14.04 -9.28
CA LYS A 108 5.73 14.27 -10.34
C LYS A 108 4.67 13.18 -10.37
N VAL A 109 5.08 11.91 -10.34
CA VAL A 109 4.15 10.76 -10.33
C VAL A 109 3.24 10.80 -9.10
N VAL A 110 3.77 11.09 -7.91
CA VAL A 110 2.98 11.18 -6.68
C VAL A 110 1.96 12.31 -6.74
N LYS A 111 2.33 13.47 -7.31
CA LYS A 111 1.40 14.58 -7.51
C LYS A 111 0.24 14.20 -8.43
N LEU A 112 0.54 13.61 -9.59
CA LEU A 112 -0.47 13.13 -10.54
C LEU A 112 -1.35 12.03 -9.94
N TYR A 113 -0.72 11.07 -9.26
CA TYR A 113 -1.39 9.99 -8.55
C TYR A 113 -2.37 10.51 -7.49
N ASN A 114 -1.96 11.45 -6.65
CA ASN A 114 -2.82 12.02 -5.60
C ASN A 114 -4.03 12.74 -6.20
N GLN A 115 -3.84 13.49 -7.29
CA GLN A 115 -4.95 14.12 -8.02
C GLN A 115 -5.88 13.06 -8.63
N GLY A 116 -5.31 12.01 -9.24
CA GLY A 116 -6.07 10.89 -9.80
C GLY A 116 -6.88 10.16 -8.74
N LEU A 117 -6.32 9.98 -7.54
CA LEU A 117 -6.98 9.34 -6.41
C LEU A 117 -8.17 10.18 -5.91
N LEU A 118 -8.06 11.51 -5.91
CA LEU A 118 -9.18 12.41 -5.60
C LEU A 118 -10.29 12.28 -6.65
N CYS A 119 -9.94 12.21 -7.94
CA CYS A 119 -10.91 11.97 -9.00
C CYS A 119 -11.60 10.61 -8.85
N TYR A 120 -10.83 9.55 -8.56
CA TYR A 120 -11.37 8.22 -8.28
C TYR A 120 -12.37 8.24 -7.11
N LYS A 121 -12.00 8.84 -5.97
CA LYS A 121 -12.88 8.97 -4.81
C LYS A 121 -14.14 9.81 -5.09
N SER A 122 -14.10 10.65 -6.12
CA SER A 122 -15.19 11.54 -6.54
C SER A 122 -15.95 11.04 -7.78
N ARG A 123 -15.70 9.80 -8.22
CA ARG A 123 -16.32 9.19 -9.42
C ARG A 123 -16.03 9.90 -10.75
N LYS A 124 -14.98 10.70 -10.79
CA LYS A 124 -14.49 11.39 -11.98
C LYS A 124 -13.54 10.49 -12.76
N TRP A 125 -14.09 9.43 -13.35
CA TRP A 125 -13.29 8.32 -13.90
C TRP A 125 -12.42 8.73 -15.08
N GLU A 126 -12.92 9.61 -15.96
CA GLU A 126 -12.17 10.03 -17.14
C GLU A 126 -10.97 10.88 -16.77
N GLU A 127 -11.15 11.82 -15.85
CA GLU A 127 -10.07 12.64 -15.31
C GLU A 127 -9.07 11.78 -14.54
N GLY A 128 -9.55 10.81 -13.74
CA GLY A 128 -8.69 9.83 -13.08
C GLY A 128 -7.85 9.03 -14.07
N ILE A 129 -8.46 8.49 -15.13
CA ILE A 129 -7.77 7.75 -16.20
C ILE A 129 -6.66 8.62 -16.83
N LYS A 130 -6.95 9.88 -17.14
CA LYS A 130 -5.97 10.81 -17.72
C LYS A 130 -4.77 11.00 -16.78
N LEU A 131 -5.04 11.29 -15.51
CA LEU A 131 -4.00 11.55 -14.51
C LEU A 131 -3.12 10.32 -14.23
N PHE A 132 -3.72 9.14 -14.10
CA PHE A 132 -2.95 7.90 -13.91
C PHE A 132 -2.17 7.52 -15.18
N SER A 133 -2.70 7.77 -16.37
CA SER A 133 -1.95 7.53 -17.62
C SER A 133 -0.74 8.45 -17.72
N GLU A 134 -0.88 9.74 -17.41
CA GLU A 134 0.23 10.70 -17.41
C GLU A 134 1.31 10.34 -16.35
N ALA A 135 0.88 9.81 -15.21
CA ALA A 135 1.81 9.28 -14.21
C ALA A 135 2.62 8.09 -14.78
N LEU A 136 1.96 7.19 -15.51
CA LEU A 136 2.60 6.04 -16.16
C LEU A 136 3.45 6.42 -17.37
N ASP A 137 3.17 7.52 -18.06
CA ASP A 137 4.07 8.05 -19.09
C ASP A 137 5.41 8.50 -18.49
N THR A 138 5.40 8.91 -17.21
CA THR A 138 6.62 9.30 -16.47
C THR A 138 7.32 8.08 -15.87
N ILE A 139 6.58 7.17 -15.22
CA ILE A 139 7.11 5.91 -14.67
C ILE A 139 6.17 4.76 -15.06
N PRO A 140 6.46 4.03 -16.17
CA PRO A 140 5.54 3.00 -16.70
C PRO A 140 5.24 1.85 -15.74
N ASN A 141 6.15 1.58 -14.80
CA ASN A 141 6.05 0.50 -13.84
C ASN A 141 5.58 0.96 -12.44
N ASP A 142 4.95 2.14 -12.33
CA ASP A 142 4.35 2.58 -11.07
C ASP A 142 3.09 1.76 -10.75
N GLY A 143 3.25 0.73 -9.91
CA GLY A 143 2.20 -0.22 -9.58
C GLY A 143 0.89 0.43 -9.09
N PRO A 144 0.90 1.39 -8.14
CA PRO A 144 -0.34 2.02 -7.69
C PRO A 144 -1.08 2.78 -8.79
N SER A 145 -0.37 3.48 -9.67
CA SER A 145 -0.99 4.14 -10.83
C SER A 145 -1.61 3.11 -11.81
N GLN A 146 -0.95 1.98 -12.06
CA GLN A 146 -1.52 0.89 -12.87
C GLN A 146 -2.80 0.31 -12.25
N THR A 147 -2.79 0.08 -10.93
CA THR A 147 -3.95 -0.43 -10.20
C THR A 147 -5.12 0.52 -10.33
N TYR A 148 -4.94 1.81 -10.06
CA TYR A 148 -6.04 2.77 -10.11
C TYR A 148 -6.49 3.12 -11.53
N LEU A 149 -5.59 3.09 -12.52
CA LEU A 149 -5.97 3.19 -13.93
C LEU A 149 -6.93 2.06 -14.31
N THR A 150 -6.60 0.83 -13.92
CA THR A 150 -7.43 -0.36 -14.18
C THR A 150 -8.79 -0.21 -13.51
N ARG A 151 -8.82 0.15 -12.22
CA ARG A 151 -10.07 0.38 -11.47
C ARG A 151 -10.94 1.48 -12.07
N CYS A 152 -10.35 2.61 -12.50
CA CYS A 152 -11.11 3.69 -13.14
C CYS A 152 -11.72 3.23 -14.47
N LYS A 153 -10.97 2.48 -15.29
CA LYS A 153 -11.50 1.92 -16.55
C LYS A 153 -12.65 0.94 -16.29
N GLU A 154 -12.54 0.14 -15.24
CA GLU A 154 -13.60 -0.79 -14.84
C GLU A 154 -14.85 -0.06 -14.35
N TYR A 155 -14.72 0.89 -13.43
CA TYR A 155 -15.85 1.68 -12.92
C TYR A 155 -16.44 2.66 -13.92
N LYS A 156 -15.70 3.04 -14.95
CA LYS A 156 -16.27 3.75 -16.10
C LYS A 156 -17.26 2.87 -16.87
N LYS A 157 -16.98 1.58 -17.00
CA LYS A 157 -17.86 0.61 -17.69
C LYS A 157 -18.98 0.10 -16.77
N ASN A 158 -18.64 -0.18 -15.52
CA ASN A 158 -19.51 -0.76 -14.50
C ASN A 158 -19.47 0.12 -13.24
N PRO A 159 -20.21 1.24 -13.20
CA PRO A 159 -20.18 2.15 -12.07
C PRO A 159 -20.61 1.47 -10.76
N PRO A 160 -19.94 1.76 -9.63
CA PRO A 160 -20.33 1.21 -8.35
C PRO A 160 -21.65 1.84 -7.87
N PRO A 161 -22.40 1.16 -6.97
CA PRO A 161 -23.69 1.62 -6.49
C PRO A 161 -23.63 3.00 -5.82
N ALA A 162 -24.76 3.68 -5.68
CA ALA A 162 -24.83 5.04 -5.11
C ALA A 162 -24.19 5.14 -3.70
N HIS A 163 -24.29 4.08 -2.89
CA HIS A 163 -23.74 4.01 -1.53
C HIS A 163 -22.30 3.45 -1.44
N TRP A 164 -21.54 3.47 -2.54
CA TRP A 164 -20.15 2.99 -2.57
C TRP A 164 -19.29 3.69 -1.52
N ASP A 165 -18.68 2.89 -0.65
CA ASP A 165 -17.85 3.32 0.48
C ASP A 165 -16.42 3.70 0.08
N LYS A 166 -16.14 3.77 -1.23
CA LYS A 166 -14.82 4.09 -1.80
C LYS A 166 -13.77 3.03 -1.51
N VAL A 167 -14.17 1.88 -0.98
CA VAL A 167 -13.30 0.73 -0.76
C VAL A 167 -13.40 -0.18 -1.98
N TRP A 168 -12.24 -0.64 -2.45
CA TRP A 168 -12.19 -1.67 -3.47
C TRP A 168 -12.45 -3.04 -2.82
N GLU A 169 -13.61 -3.62 -3.08
CA GLU A 169 -13.88 -5.01 -2.72
C GLU A 169 -13.39 -5.90 -3.86
N LEU A 170 -12.42 -6.78 -3.58
CA LEU A 170 -12.07 -7.84 -4.52
C LEU A 170 -13.28 -8.77 -4.64
N THR A 171 -14.06 -8.61 -5.70
CA THR A 171 -14.95 -9.67 -6.17
C THR A 171 -14.05 -10.75 -6.78
N THR A 172 -13.63 -11.71 -5.97
CA THR A 172 -12.99 -12.93 -6.45
C THR A 172 -13.87 -13.55 -7.54
N LYS A 173 -13.28 -13.78 -8.72
CA LYS A 173 -13.62 -14.97 -9.51
C LYS A 173 -12.81 -16.13 -8.95
#